data_AF-A0A0G0NWQ8-F1
#
_entry.id   AF-A0A0G0NWQ8-F1
#
_cell.length_a   1.000
_cell.length_b   1.000
_cell.length_c   1.000
_cell.angle_alpha   90.00
_cell.angle_beta   90.00
_cell.angle_gamma   90.00
#
_symmetry.space_group_name_H-M   'P 1'
#
loop_
_entity.id
_entity.type
_entity.pdbx_description
1 polymer ?
#
loop_
_entity_poly.entity_id
_entity_poly.type
_entity_poly.pdbx_seq_one_letter_code
_entity_poly.pdbx_strand_id
1 'polypeptide(L)'
;MIKFLKTNLKIQQNGYVTIIVLILMMVLTAITYLYSDAIFTELTIARNNKGASVAFSLAEAGVQEAVYKIQYEAATRDTFLNTVSGVTNFSHDPALINNGAYQVTIQNTAKASATVTAIGTYKIGTLRTARREIKVDIAQATSIPPYNDDGAMFSHSAGGESTGDLEFDHATVNIYGGSLHSGRDISFKASTINVEQGIKAERNINNQQGSTVNCNCNFVDDGDPLTPMCSDNPGCSYTYVPQGEMPMIDFDSSSPNSYKNRAISQNQYYTSEANFYSQTSFGTGQTKTFNGVVYVEGGITIKNNRTLKSNLKYEWSFSNIRLNRSWRFTKRHFKHKSS
;
A
#
# COMPACT_ATOMS: atom_id res chain seq x y z
N MET A 1 -4.99 77.53 61.95
CA MET A 1 -4.64 76.10 62.17
C MET A 1 -5.13 75.13 61.09
N ILE A 2 -6.09 75.48 60.22
CA ILE A 2 -6.64 74.56 59.19
C ILE A 2 -5.79 74.49 57.89
N LYS A 3 -4.92 75.48 57.62
CA LYS A 3 -4.09 75.52 56.40
C LYS A 3 -2.90 74.55 56.39
N PHE A 4 -2.42 74.10 57.56
CA PHE A 4 -1.25 73.20 57.65
C PHE A 4 -1.60 71.72 57.48
N LEU A 5 -2.86 71.32 57.72
CA LEU A 5 -3.32 69.94 57.49
C LEU A 5 -3.59 69.64 56.00
N LYS A 6 -3.94 70.66 55.20
CA LYS A 6 -4.27 70.49 53.77
C LYS A 6 -3.05 70.21 52.88
N THR A 7 -1.86 70.67 53.29
CA THR A 7 -0.62 70.55 52.49
C THR A 7 0.03 69.17 52.65
N ASN A 8 -0.02 68.58 53.84
CA ASN A 8 0.54 67.23 54.09
C ASN A 8 -0.27 66.11 53.45
N LEU A 9 -1.59 66.28 53.31
CA LEU A 9 -2.47 65.34 52.59
C LEU A 9 -2.20 65.30 51.07
N LYS A 10 -1.83 66.43 50.45
CA LYS A 10 -1.48 66.49 49.01
C LYS A 10 -0.15 65.79 48.68
N ILE A 11 0.84 65.87 49.58
CA ILE A 11 2.15 65.25 49.39
C ILE A 11 2.05 63.71 49.48
N GLN A 12 1.24 63.18 50.40
CA GLN A 12 0.96 61.73 50.48
C GLN A 12 0.22 61.19 49.25
N GLN A 13 -0.70 61.97 48.65
CA GLN A 13 -1.45 61.56 47.46
C GLN A 13 -0.55 61.42 46.22
N ASN A 14 0.44 62.30 46.04
CA ASN A 14 1.33 62.24 44.87
C ASN A 14 2.31 61.05 44.91
N GLY A 15 2.78 60.67 46.11
CA GLY A 15 3.62 59.47 46.28
C GLY A 15 2.87 58.17 45.97
N TYR A 16 1.62 58.07 46.42
CA TYR A 16 0.77 56.91 46.18
C TYR A 16 0.45 56.71 44.69
N VAL A 17 0.13 57.79 43.96
CA VAL A 17 -0.10 57.74 42.51
C VAL A 17 1.14 57.23 41.78
N THR A 18 2.33 57.69 42.17
CA THR A 18 3.60 57.25 41.55
C THR A 18 3.83 55.76 41.74
N ILE A 19 3.60 55.23 42.95
CA ILE A 19 3.76 53.79 43.24
C ILE A 19 2.77 52.96 42.43
N ILE A 20 1.50 53.38 42.31
CA ILE A 20 0.50 52.69 41.51
C ILE A 20 0.90 52.65 40.03
N VAL A 21 1.36 53.77 39.48
CA VAL A 21 1.81 53.82 38.07
C VAL A 21 3.01 52.90 37.84
N LEU A 22 3.93 52.81 38.80
CA LEU A 22 5.11 51.95 38.72
C LEU A 22 4.72 50.46 38.79
N ILE A 23 3.79 50.09 39.67
CA ILE A 23 3.23 48.74 39.72
C ILE A 23 2.51 48.41 38.40
N LEU A 24 1.69 49.33 37.88
CA LEU A 24 1.01 49.16 36.60
C LEU A 24 2.01 48.95 35.45
N MET A 25 3.06 49.77 35.38
CA MET A 25 4.13 49.63 34.39
C MET A 25 4.84 48.27 34.51
N MET A 26 5.12 47.80 35.73
CA MET A 26 5.75 46.50 35.97
C MET A 26 4.84 45.36 35.48
N VAL A 27 3.55 45.41 35.79
CA VAL A 27 2.56 44.42 35.34
C VAL A 27 2.41 44.44 33.81
N LEU A 28 2.30 45.62 33.20
CA LEU A 28 2.24 45.79 31.74
C LEU A 28 3.48 45.21 31.06
N THR A 29 4.67 45.49 31.59
CA THR A 29 5.93 44.97 31.05
C THR A 29 6.01 43.44 31.17
N ALA A 30 5.59 42.89 32.31
CA ALA A 30 5.54 41.44 32.51
C ALA A 30 4.58 40.76 31.53
N ILE A 31 3.41 41.37 31.28
CA ILE A 31 2.44 40.89 30.29
C ILE A 31 3.05 40.94 28.89
N THR A 32 3.65 42.05 28.47
CA THR A 32 4.29 42.17 27.15
C THR A 32 5.42 41.16 26.96
N TYR A 33 6.20 40.89 28.01
CA TYR A 33 7.25 39.87 27.97
C TYR A 33 6.68 38.46 27.73
N LEU A 34 5.66 38.06 28.50
CA LEU A 34 4.99 36.77 28.33
C LEU A 34 4.36 36.62 26.93
N TYR A 35 3.73 37.67 26.41
CA TYR A 35 3.18 37.64 25.04
C TYR A 35 4.28 37.53 23.98
N SER A 36 5.41 38.21 24.16
CA SER A 36 6.53 38.14 23.22
C SER A 36 7.11 36.73 23.16
N ASP A 37 7.28 36.08 24.32
CA ASP A 37 7.79 34.71 24.40
C ASP A 37 6.85 33.69 23.72
N ALA A 38 5.53 33.85 23.91
CA ALA A 38 4.53 33.05 23.23
C ALA A 38 4.62 33.21 21.70
N ILE A 39 4.74 34.44 21.19
CA ILE A 39 4.87 34.72 19.75
C ILE A 39 6.15 34.09 19.17
N PHE A 40 7.29 34.20 19.87
CA PHE A 40 8.55 33.60 19.40
C PHE A 40 8.47 32.07 19.36
N THR A 41 7.77 31.46 20.33
CA THR A 41 7.52 30.02 20.37
C THR A 41 6.64 29.58 19.21
N GLU A 42 5.50 30.26 18.97
CA GLU A 42 4.61 29.97 17.84
C GLU A 42 5.31 30.14 16.49
N LEU A 43 6.10 31.21 16.32
CA LEU A 43 6.87 31.43 15.09
C LEU A 43 7.88 30.30 14.85
N THR A 44 8.51 29.80 15.91
CA THR A 44 9.45 28.67 15.82
C THR A 44 8.72 27.38 15.44
N ILE A 45 7.58 27.09 16.07
CA ILE A 45 6.74 25.93 15.73
C ILE A 45 6.27 26.01 14.28
N ALA A 46 5.76 27.16 13.85
CA ALA A 46 5.28 27.37 12.49
C ALA A 46 6.38 27.17 11.44
N ARG A 47 7.58 27.70 11.69
CA ARG A 47 8.75 27.49 10.80
C ARG A 47 9.18 26.04 10.75
N ASN A 48 9.22 25.35 11.89
CA ASN A 48 9.57 23.94 11.95
C ASN A 48 8.54 23.08 11.22
N ASN A 49 7.24 23.38 11.39
CA ASN A 49 6.16 22.67 10.69
C ASN A 49 6.25 22.89 9.17
N LYS A 50 6.46 24.14 8.73
CA LYS A 50 6.69 24.44 7.31
C LYS A 50 7.88 23.67 6.75
N GLY A 51 9.03 23.70 7.44
CA GLY A 51 10.23 22.99 6.99
C GLY A 51 10.05 21.47 6.96
N ALA A 52 9.31 20.91 7.91
CA ALA A 52 8.99 19.49 7.94
C ALA A 52 8.08 19.07 6.78
N SER A 53 7.06 19.87 6.43
CA SER A 53 6.20 19.61 5.27
C SER A 53 6.97 19.70 3.96
N VAL A 54 7.86 20.68 3.83
CA VAL A 54 8.72 20.82 2.64
C VAL A 54 9.68 19.63 2.50
N ALA A 55 10.36 19.24 3.58
CA ALA A 55 11.24 18.07 3.57
C ALA A 55 10.47 16.77 3.24
N PHE A 56 9.22 16.66 3.69
CA PHE A 56 8.35 15.54 3.33
C PHE A 56 8.04 15.51 1.82
N SER A 57 7.62 16.64 1.24
CA SER A 57 7.36 16.72 -0.21
C SER A 57 8.61 16.45 -1.06
N LEU A 58 9.80 16.86 -0.59
CA LEU A 58 11.07 16.54 -1.27
C LEU A 58 11.40 15.05 -1.19
N ALA A 59 11.14 14.39 -0.06
CA ALA A 59 11.28 12.94 0.05
C ALA A 59 10.28 12.21 -0.88
N GLU A 60 9.03 12.67 -0.96
CA GLU A 60 8.04 12.11 -1.89
C GLU A 60 8.46 12.28 -3.36
N ALA A 61 8.99 13.45 -3.73
CA ALA A 61 9.54 13.68 -5.07
C ALA A 61 10.67 12.67 -5.40
N GLY A 62 11.56 12.40 -4.44
CA GLY A 62 12.60 11.39 -4.58
C GLY A 62 12.05 9.97 -4.81
N VAL A 63 10.99 9.59 -4.10
CA VAL A 63 10.31 8.29 -4.33
C VAL A 63 9.72 8.24 -5.75
N GLN A 64 9.06 9.31 -6.21
CA GLN A 64 8.48 9.35 -7.55
C GLN A 64 9.54 9.28 -8.65
N GLU A 65 10.68 9.97 -8.48
CA GLU A 65 11.80 9.86 -9.40
C GLU A 65 12.39 8.44 -9.41
N ALA A 66 12.48 7.76 -8.26
CA ALA A 66 12.94 6.37 -8.21
C ALA A 66 12.03 5.46 -9.04
N VAL A 67 10.72 5.60 -8.91
CA VAL A 67 9.74 4.84 -9.71
C VAL A 67 9.92 5.15 -11.20
N TYR A 68 10.06 6.43 -11.55
CA TYR A 68 10.31 6.84 -12.93
C TYR A 68 11.59 6.21 -13.49
N LYS A 69 12.70 6.26 -12.76
CA LYS A 69 13.98 5.67 -13.19
C LYS A 69 13.88 4.16 -13.38
N ILE A 70 13.16 3.46 -12.50
CA ILE A 70 12.90 2.02 -12.66
C ILE A 70 12.07 1.73 -13.92
N GLN A 71 11.13 2.58 -14.28
CA GLN A 71 10.30 2.37 -15.47
C GLN A 71 11.06 2.68 -16.77
N TYR A 72 11.79 3.80 -16.81
CA TYR A 72 12.24 4.40 -18.06
C TYR A 72 13.76 4.42 -18.24
N GLU A 73 14.56 4.35 -17.17
CA GLU A 73 16.02 4.40 -17.26
C GLU A 73 16.60 2.99 -17.30
N ALA A 74 17.18 2.59 -18.44
CA ALA A 74 17.63 1.23 -18.69
C ALA A 74 18.57 0.69 -17.59
N ALA A 75 19.60 1.45 -17.18
CA ALA A 75 20.54 1.00 -16.16
C ALA A 75 19.90 0.73 -14.79
N THR A 76 19.01 1.63 -14.35
CA THR A 76 18.29 1.47 -13.08
C THR A 76 17.29 0.32 -13.17
N ARG A 77 16.55 0.22 -14.26
CA ARG A 77 15.60 -0.87 -14.53
C ARG A 77 16.28 -2.22 -14.58
N ASP A 78 17.39 -2.34 -15.29
CA ASP A 78 18.10 -3.61 -15.46
C ASP A 78 18.70 -4.08 -14.13
N THR A 79 19.19 -3.15 -13.30
CA THR A 79 19.60 -3.46 -11.92
C THR A 79 18.41 -3.96 -11.11
N PHE A 80 17.27 -3.25 -11.14
CA PHE A 80 16.05 -3.62 -10.43
C PHE A 80 15.52 -5.01 -10.84
N LEU A 81 15.45 -5.31 -12.14
CA LEU A 81 14.87 -6.56 -12.63
C LEU A 81 15.81 -7.76 -12.49
N ASN A 82 17.12 -7.58 -12.66
CA ASN A 82 18.03 -8.71 -12.86
C ASN A 82 18.92 -9.04 -11.66
N THR A 83 18.98 -8.18 -10.63
CA THR A 83 19.87 -8.37 -9.48
C THR A 83 19.09 -8.59 -8.18
N VAL A 84 19.57 -9.48 -7.31
CA VAL A 84 18.93 -9.75 -6.00
C VAL A 84 19.29 -8.67 -4.97
N SER A 85 20.51 -8.15 -5.02
CA SER A 85 21.06 -7.22 -4.02
C SER A 85 21.60 -5.93 -4.63
N GLY A 86 21.16 -5.55 -5.83
CA GLY A 86 21.57 -4.32 -6.50
C GLY A 86 21.19 -3.07 -5.71
N VAL A 87 22.02 -2.03 -5.83
CA VAL A 87 21.81 -0.74 -5.17
C VAL A 87 21.97 0.38 -6.18
N THR A 88 20.95 1.23 -6.28
CA THR A 88 21.01 2.46 -7.08
C THR A 88 20.86 3.65 -6.16
N ASN A 89 21.79 4.60 -6.25
CA ASN A 89 21.77 5.82 -5.45
C ASN A 89 21.75 7.04 -6.37
N PHE A 90 20.96 8.05 -6.01
CA PHE A 90 20.99 9.36 -6.66
C PHE A 90 20.56 10.44 -5.67
N SER A 91 20.93 11.69 -5.97
CA SER A 91 20.62 12.84 -5.12
C SER A 91 20.57 14.12 -5.93
N HIS A 92 19.78 15.08 -5.47
CA HIS A 92 19.70 16.42 -6.05
C HIS A 92 19.86 17.48 -4.95
N ASP A 93 20.84 18.37 -5.11
CA ASP A 93 21.10 19.54 -4.25
C ASP A 93 21.66 20.71 -5.11
N PRO A 94 20.91 21.82 -5.30
CA PRO A 94 19.51 21.98 -4.91
C PRO A 94 18.59 21.09 -5.76
N ALA A 95 17.50 20.64 -5.15
CA ALA A 95 16.41 19.95 -5.84
C ALA A 95 15.41 20.95 -6.45
N LEU A 96 14.10 20.61 -6.38
CA LEU A 96 12.98 21.41 -6.93
C LEU A 96 12.89 22.84 -6.38
N ILE A 97 13.52 23.13 -5.24
CA ILE A 97 13.49 24.44 -4.58
C ILE A 97 14.89 24.78 -4.03
N ASN A 98 15.19 26.08 -3.96
CA ASN A 98 16.38 26.56 -3.28
C ASN A 98 16.37 26.13 -1.81
N ASN A 99 17.53 25.73 -1.28
CA ASN A 99 17.73 25.19 0.08
C ASN A 99 17.03 23.85 0.36
N GLY A 100 16.44 23.21 -0.65
CA GLY A 100 15.89 21.86 -0.57
C GLY A 100 16.79 20.88 -1.32
N ALA A 101 16.96 19.69 -0.75
CA ALA A 101 17.68 18.59 -1.37
C ALA A 101 17.01 17.27 -1.03
N TYR A 102 17.22 16.25 -1.85
CA TYR A 102 16.87 14.88 -1.47
C TYR A 102 17.91 13.88 -1.96
N GLN A 103 17.99 12.77 -1.23
CA GLN A 103 18.82 11.62 -1.56
C GLN A 103 17.93 10.39 -1.60
N VAL A 104 18.15 9.53 -2.58
CA VAL A 104 17.37 8.31 -2.76
C VAL A 104 18.32 7.12 -2.91
N THR A 105 17.94 6.04 -2.24
CA THR A 105 18.56 4.71 -2.36
C THR A 105 17.48 3.71 -2.73
N ILE A 106 17.65 3.04 -3.86
CA ILE A 106 16.87 1.87 -4.27
C ILE A 106 17.71 0.66 -3.90
N GLN A 107 17.27 -0.12 -2.92
CA GLN A 107 17.93 -1.33 -2.48
C GLN A 107 17.10 -2.54 -2.88
N ASN A 108 17.58 -3.35 -3.82
CA ASN A 108 16.88 -4.58 -4.16
C ASN A 108 16.89 -5.53 -2.96
N THR A 109 15.72 -6.15 -2.74
CA THR A 109 15.52 -7.23 -1.77
C THR A 109 15.38 -8.58 -2.48
N ALA A 110 14.96 -8.55 -3.75
CA ALA A 110 14.95 -9.67 -4.68
C ALA A 110 14.94 -9.13 -6.13
N LYS A 111 14.87 -10.02 -7.13
CA LYS A 111 14.69 -9.61 -8.52
C LYS A 111 13.32 -8.97 -8.69
N ALA A 112 13.26 -7.83 -9.38
CA ALA A 112 12.05 -7.05 -9.59
C ALA A 112 11.37 -6.59 -8.28
N SER A 113 12.13 -6.43 -7.20
CA SER A 113 11.65 -5.80 -5.98
C SER A 113 12.75 -5.13 -5.17
N ALA A 114 12.39 -4.01 -4.55
CA ALA A 114 13.31 -3.17 -3.82
C ALA A 114 12.61 -2.38 -2.72
N THR A 115 13.38 -2.00 -1.70
CA THR A 115 13.01 -0.92 -0.78
C THR A 115 13.63 0.38 -1.26
N VAL A 116 12.79 1.36 -1.59
CA VAL A 116 13.18 2.73 -1.90
C VAL A 116 13.21 3.53 -0.61
N THR A 117 14.38 4.04 -0.23
CA THR A 117 14.55 4.98 0.88
C THR A 117 14.85 6.36 0.31
N ALA A 118 13.95 7.33 0.52
CA ALA A 118 14.13 8.72 0.12
C ALA A 118 14.24 9.61 1.36
N ILE A 119 15.32 10.39 1.44
CA ILE A 119 15.58 11.35 2.51
C ILE A 119 15.50 12.75 1.91
N GLY A 120 14.46 13.50 2.30
CA GLY A 120 14.30 14.90 1.95
C GLY A 120 14.86 15.81 3.05
N THR A 121 15.55 16.86 2.65
CA THR A 121 16.13 17.86 3.56
C THR A 121 15.80 19.28 3.12
N TYR A 122 15.56 20.17 4.07
CA TYR A 122 15.29 21.59 3.81
C TYR A 122 15.96 22.48 4.85
N LYS A 123 16.83 23.40 4.42
CA LYS A 123 17.53 24.32 5.32
C LYS A 123 16.59 25.45 5.76
N ILE A 124 16.38 25.57 7.06
CA ILE A 124 15.60 26.64 7.71
C ILE A 124 16.59 27.70 8.23
N GLY A 125 16.84 28.72 7.41
CA GLY A 125 17.90 29.70 7.69
C GLY A 125 19.28 29.08 7.54
N THR A 126 20.26 29.56 8.30
CA THR A 126 21.68 29.14 8.19
C THR A 126 22.06 27.96 9.08
N LEU A 127 21.34 27.73 10.18
CA LEU A 127 21.77 26.80 11.24
C LEU A 127 20.87 25.57 11.44
N ARG A 128 19.67 25.56 10.85
CA ARG A 128 18.70 24.48 11.08
C ARG A 128 18.37 23.78 9.77
N THR A 129 18.19 22.46 9.83
CA THR A 129 17.77 21.65 8.68
C THR A 129 16.63 20.75 9.11
N ALA A 130 15.49 20.84 8.42
CA ALA A 130 14.44 19.84 8.52
C ALA A 130 14.82 18.62 7.70
N ARG A 131 14.59 17.41 8.23
CA ARG A 131 14.84 16.14 7.54
C ARG A 131 13.62 15.24 7.68
N ARG A 132 13.21 14.60 6.58
CA ARG A 132 12.20 13.54 6.55
C ARG A 132 12.72 12.35 5.75
N GLU A 133 12.37 11.15 6.17
CA GLU A 133 12.75 9.90 5.52
C GLU A 133 11.48 9.11 5.22
N ILE A 134 11.35 8.65 3.98
CA ILE A 134 10.26 7.83 3.48
C ILE A 134 10.87 6.52 2.99
N LYS A 135 10.29 5.39 3.43
CA LYS A 135 10.62 4.06 2.92
C LYS A 135 9.39 3.45 2.26
N VAL A 136 9.57 2.95 1.04
CA VAL A 136 8.52 2.30 0.24
C VAL A 136 9.07 1.03 -0.35
N ASP A 137 8.36 -0.08 -0.16
CA ASP A 137 8.66 -1.34 -0.84
C ASP A 137 7.93 -1.36 -2.17
N ILE A 138 8.66 -1.67 -3.24
CA ILE A 138 8.17 -1.76 -4.61
C ILE A 138 8.45 -3.15 -5.17
N ALA A 139 7.55 -3.60 -6.02
CA ALA A 139 7.60 -4.90 -6.67
C ALA A 139 7.01 -4.78 -8.07
N GLN A 140 7.58 -5.49 -9.04
CA GLN A 140 7.05 -5.59 -10.40
C GLN A 140 6.80 -7.05 -10.76
N ALA A 141 5.68 -7.30 -11.42
CA ALA A 141 5.37 -8.61 -11.95
C ALA A 141 6.15 -8.85 -13.24
N THR A 142 6.84 -9.99 -13.33
CA THR A 142 7.73 -10.33 -14.45
C THR A 142 7.23 -11.50 -15.29
N SER A 143 6.36 -12.36 -14.74
CA SER A 143 5.87 -13.53 -15.46
C SER A 143 4.82 -13.11 -16.48
N ILE A 144 5.09 -13.35 -17.76
CA ILE A 144 4.14 -13.12 -18.86
C ILE A 144 3.22 -14.35 -18.98
N PRO A 145 1.90 -14.19 -19.25
CA PRO A 145 1.03 -15.34 -19.50
C PRO A 145 1.52 -16.21 -20.68
N PRO A 146 1.22 -17.54 -20.69
CA PRO A 146 0.40 -18.28 -19.74
C PRO A 146 1.14 -18.60 -18.43
N TYR A 147 0.45 -18.52 -17.29
CA TYR A 147 1.03 -18.84 -15.99
C TYR A 147 1.05 -20.34 -15.75
N ASN A 148 2.11 -20.84 -15.12
CA ASN A 148 2.18 -22.23 -14.69
C ASN A 148 1.36 -22.47 -13.41
N ASP A 149 1.16 -21.42 -12.61
CA ASP A 149 0.38 -21.44 -11.38
C ASP A 149 -0.87 -20.59 -11.51
N ASP A 150 -2.01 -21.25 -11.76
CA ASP A 150 -3.32 -20.63 -11.83
C ASP A 150 -4.06 -20.77 -10.51
N GLY A 151 -4.21 -19.66 -9.78
CA GLY A 151 -5.00 -19.55 -8.56
C GLY A 151 -6.22 -18.67 -8.74
N ALA A 152 -7.36 -19.06 -8.17
CA ALA A 152 -8.50 -18.16 -7.98
C ALA A 152 -8.17 -17.07 -6.94
N MET A 153 -7.22 -17.35 -6.05
CA MET A 153 -6.57 -16.34 -5.23
C MET A 153 -5.07 -16.56 -5.30
N PHE A 154 -4.35 -15.48 -5.62
CA PHE A 154 -2.90 -15.46 -5.75
C PHE A 154 -2.34 -14.34 -4.87
N SER A 155 -1.51 -14.69 -3.90
CA SER A 155 -0.73 -13.73 -3.11
C SER A 155 0.73 -14.04 -3.36
N HIS A 156 1.50 -13.06 -3.77
CA HIS A 156 2.93 -13.25 -4.01
C HIS A 156 3.60 -11.90 -3.86
N SER A 157 4.85 -11.90 -3.44
CA SER A 157 5.67 -10.70 -3.38
C SER A 157 6.88 -10.90 -4.25
N ALA A 158 7.15 -9.98 -5.17
CA ALA A 158 8.39 -10.00 -5.93
C ALA A 158 9.64 -9.76 -5.05
N GLY A 159 9.50 -9.62 -3.71
CA GLY A 159 10.48 -9.04 -2.80
C GLY A 159 11.10 -9.91 -1.72
N GLY A 160 10.92 -11.22 -1.77
CA GLY A 160 11.52 -12.16 -0.83
C GLY A 160 10.59 -12.61 0.30
N GLU A 161 11.10 -13.58 1.07
CA GLU A 161 10.42 -14.46 2.04
C GLU A 161 9.61 -13.80 3.17
N SER A 162 9.38 -12.48 3.17
CA SER A 162 8.70 -11.77 4.27
C SER A 162 7.27 -11.30 3.96
N THR A 163 6.80 -11.44 2.73
CA THR A 163 5.50 -10.91 2.28
C THR A 163 4.88 -11.82 1.24
N GLY A 164 3.57 -12.06 1.30
CA GLY A 164 2.90 -13.01 0.40
C GLY A 164 1.94 -13.96 1.10
N ASP A 165 1.71 -13.80 2.41
CA ASP A 165 0.81 -14.69 3.15
C ASP A 165 -0.63 -14.59 2.69
N LEU A 166 -1.34 -15.69 2.86
CA LEU A 166 -2.79 -15.71 2.91
C LEU A 166 -3.23 -16.13 4.31
N GLU A 167 -3.95 -15.26 5.02
CA GLU A 167 -4.53 -15.59 6.32
C GLU A 167 -6.05 -15.56 6.23
N PHE A 168 -6.66 -16.68 6.63
CA PHE A 168 -8.10 -16.87 6.72
C PHE A 168 -8.46 -17.08 8.18
N ASP A 169 -9.25 -16.18 8.74
CA ASP A 169 -9.68 -16.21 10.13
C ASP A 169 -11.21 -16.16 10.20
N HIS A 170 -11.82 -17.17 10.83
CA HIS A 170 -13.27 -17.35 10.92
C HIS A 170 -14.01 -17.20 9.58
N ALA A 171 -13.43 -17.74 8.49
CA ALA A 171 -13.91 -17.55 7.13
C ALA A 171 -14.51 -18.85 6.55
N THR A 172 -15.53 -18.71 5.71
CA THR A 172 -15.99 -19.79 4.82
C THR A 172 -15.66 -19.43 3.39
N VAL A 173 -14.76 -20.18 2.76
CA VAL A 173 -14.27 -19.93 1.39
C VAL A 173 -14.57 -21.13 0.52
N ASN A 174 -15.22 -20.90 -0.62
CA ASN A 174 -15.50 -21.94 -1.62
C ASN A 174 -14.94 -21.48 -2.96
N ILE A 175 -13.97 -22.22 -3.49
CA ILE A 175 -13.32 -21.98 -4.78
C ILE A 175 -13.61 -23.18 -5.68
N TYR A 176 -14.48 -22.95 -6.65
CA TYR A 176 -14.81 -23.91 -7.69
C TYR A 176 -14.00 -23.57 -8.94
N GLY A 177 -13.37 -24.57 -9.56
CA GLY A 177 -12.59 -24.40 -10.77
C GLY A 177 -11.24 -23.70 -10.61
N GLY A 178 -10.74 -23.45 -9.39
CA GLY A 178 -9.47 -22.77 -9.18
C GLY A 178 -8.69 -23.24 -7.95
N SER A 179 -7.49 -22.68 -7.76
CA SER A 179 -6.60 -23.01 -6.64
C SER A 179 -6.35 -21.80 -5.72
N LEU A 180 -5.77 -22.03 -4.54
CA LEU A 180 -5.15 -20.99 -3.71
C LEU A 180 -3.64 -21.03 -3.92
N HIS A 181 -3.01 -19.87 -4.12
CA HIS A 181 -1.55 -19.78 -4.21
C HIS A 181 -1.01 -18.65 -3.32
N SER A 182 0.01 -18.95 -2.53
CA SER A 182 0.75 -17.99 -1.71
C SER A 182 2.25 -18.10 -1.97
N GLY A 183 2.90 -16.97 -2.18
CA GLY A 183 4.36 -16.83 -2.26
C GLY A 183 5.05 -16.91 -0.89
N ARG A 184 4.32 -17.24 0.18
CA ARG A 184 4.91 -17.57 1.48
C ARG A 184 4.08 -18.58 2.26
N ASP A 185 3.32 -18.13 3.26
CA ASP A 185 2.54 -19.02 4.14
C ASP A 185 1.04 -18.87 3.87
N ILE A 186 0.30 -19.97 3.94
CA ILE A 186 -1.16 -19.96 4.04
C ILE A 186 -1.54 -20.36 5.45
N SER A 187 -2.43 -19.63 6.11
CA SER A 187 -2.89 -19.90 7.47
C SER A 187 -4.41 -19.91 7.55
N PHE A 188 -4.97 -20.96 8.15
CA PHE A 188 -6.40 -21.15 8.35
C PHE A 188 -6.72 -21.22 9.85
N LYS A 189 -7.57 -20.34 10.36
CA LYS A 189 -8.01 -20.29 11.77
C LYS A 189 -9.53 -20.32 11.84
N ALA A 190 -10.09 -21.31 12.54
CA ALA A 190 -11.54 -21.50 12.66
C ALA A 190 -12.32 -21.35 11.33
N SER A 191 -11.73 -21.78 10.21
CA SER A 191 -12.22 -21.48 8.85
C SER A 191 -12.64 -22.74 8.10
N THR A 192 -13.67 -22.65 7.26
CA THR A 192 -14.10 -23.73 6.36
C THR A 192 -13.70 -23.40 4.92
N ILE A 193 -12.77 -24.15 4.35
CA ILE A 193 -12.16 -23.88 3.05
C ILE A 193 -12.42 -25.05 2.11
N ASN A 194 -13.07 -24.82 0.98
CA ASN A 194 -13.32 -25.80 -0.07
C ASN A 194 -12.67 -25.32 -1.36
N VAL A 195 -11.68 -26.02 -1.91
CA VAL A 195 -10.93 -25.61 -3.11
C VAL A 195 -10.79 -26.76 -4.09
N GLU A 196 -11.37 -26.63 -5.27
CA GLU A 196 -11.45 -27.74 -6.23
C GLU A 196 -10.14 -28.13 -6.92
N GLN A 197 -9.14 -27.23 -7.07
CA GLN A 197 -7.91 -27.56 -7.82
C GLN A 197 -6.63 -27.64 -6.98
N GLY A 198 -6.66 -27.20 -5.73
CA GLY A 198 -5.52 -27.33 -4.81
C GLY A 198 -5.15 -26.06 -4.07
N ILE A 199 -4.21 -26.19 -3.15
CA ILE A 199 -3.71 -25.11 -2.28
C ILE A 199 -2.19 -25.20 -2.30
N LYS A 200 -1.52 -24.13 -2.72
CA LYS A 200 -0.07 -24.07 -2.89
C LYS A 200 0.51 -22.95 -2.05
N ALA A 201 1.52 -23.25 -1.25
CA ALA A 201 2.34 -22.27 -0.59
C ALA A 201 3.80 -22.51 -0.95
N GLU A 202 4.59 -21.45 -1.14
CA GLU A 202 6.03 -21.58 -1.34
C GLU A 202 6.77 -21.98 -0.07
N ARG A 203 6.16 -21.76 1.10
CA ARG A 203 6.72 -22.09 2.41
C ARG A 203 5.83 -23.06 3.19
N ASN A 204 4.89 -22.56 4.00
CA ASN A 204 4.05 -23.39 4.87
C ASN A 204 2.55 -23.26 4.59
N ILE A 205 1.82 -24.36 4.77
CA ILE A 205 0.36 -24.33 4.93
C ILE A 205 -0.02 -24.72 6.37
N ASN A 206 -0.50 -23.74 7.14
CA ASN A 206 -0.85 -23.85 8.55
C ASN A 206 -2.37 -24.00 8.74
N ASN A 207 -2.83 -25.22 9.00
CA ASN A 207 -4.23 -25.47 9.37
C ASN A 207 -4.42 -25.53 10.89
N GLN A 208 -4.93 -24.45 11.51
CA GLN A 208 -5.12 -24.36 12.96
C GLN A 208 -6.43 -25.03 13.43
N GLN A 209 -6.51 -25.33 14.73
CA GLN A 209 -7.66 -26.00 15.34
C GLN A 209 -9.00 -25.28 15.03
N GLY A 210 -10.01 -26.07 14.70
CA GLY A 210 -11.35 -25.57 14.34
C GLY A 210 -11.53 -25.21 12.86
N SER A 211 -10.47 -25.34 12.05
CA SER A 211 -10.56 -25.18 10.60
C SER A 211 -10.83 -26.52 9.90
N THR A 212 -11.57 -26.48 8.79
CA THR A 212 -11.82 -27.61 7.89
C THR A 212 -11.36 -27.21 6.49
N VAL A 213 -10.44 -27.96 5.89
CA VAL A 213 -9.90 -27.68 4.56
C VAL A 213 -10.11 -28.88 3.65
N ASN A 214 -11.01 -28.74 2.69
CA ASN A 214 -11.30 -29.75 1.67
C ASN A 214 -10.70 -29.28 0.34
N CYS A 215 -9.80 -30.07 -0.26
CA CYS A 215 -9.32 -29.77 -1.61
C CYS A 215 -9.00 -31.02 -2.42
N ASN A 216 -9.07 -30.87 -3.75
CA ASN A 216 -8.85 -31.96 -4.71
C ASN A 216 -7.38 -32.02 -5.14
N CYS A 217 -6.50 -32.27 -4.16
CA CYS A 217 -5.12 -32.74 -4.29
C CYS A 217 -4.23 -32.04 -5.34
N ASN A 218 -3.65 -30.90 -4.94
CA ASN A 218 -2.22 -30.65 -5.18
C ASN A 218 -1.75 -29.72 -4.06
N PHE A 219 -1.20 -30.33 -3.01
CA PHE A 219 -0.57 -29.59 -1.92
C PHE A 219 0.91 -29.49 -2.22
N VAL A 220 1.40 -28.28 -2.13
CA VAL A 220 2.81 -28.01 -2.29
C VAL A 220 3.24 -27.26 -1.04
N ASP A 221 4.19 -27.86 -0.36
CA ASP A 221 4.79 -27.43 0.89
C ASP A 221 6.30 -27.72 0.79
N ASP A 222 7.13 -26.95 1.48
CA ASP A 222 8.60 -27.03 1.38
C ASP A 222 9.22 -28.31 2.00
N GLY A 223 8.40 -29.18 2.59
CA GLY A 223 8.79 -30.46 3.14
C GLY A 223 9.09 -30.45 4.65
N ASP A 224 8.69 -29.39 5.38
CA ASP A 224 8.77 -29.38 6.84
C ASP A 224 7.82 -30.42 7.48
N PRO A 225 8.30 -31.33 8.36
CA PRO A 225 7.46 -32.29 9.08
C PRO A 225 6.50 -31.68 10.12
N LEU A 226 6.53 -30.37 10.36
CA LEU A 226 5.73 -29.68 11.40
C LEU A 226 4.45 -29.00 10.89
N THR A 227 4.15 -29.01 9.58
CA THR A 227 2.90 -28.46 9.04
C THR A 227 1.72 -29.43 9.27
N PRO A 228 0.54 -28.95 9.68
CA PRO A 228 -0.59 -29.81 10.03
C PRO A 228 -1.04 -30.58 8.79
N MET A 229 -0.86 -31.88 8.87
CA MET A 229 -1.18 -32.85 7.83
C MET A 229 -2.65 -32.68 7.41
N CYS A 230 -2.92 -32.57 6.11
CA CYS A 230 -4.15 -33.12 5.54
C CYS A 230 -4.10 -34.67 5.58
N SER A 231 -3.66 -35.25 6.70
CA SER A 231 -3.38 -36.69 6.89
C SER A 231 -4.58 -37.57 6.62
N ASP A 232 -5.78 -36.99 6.61
CA ASP A 232 -7.02 -37.74 6.54
C ASP A 232 -7.63 -37.75 5.14
N ASN A 233 -6.96 -37.15 4.14
CA ASN A 233 -7.43 -37.16 2.75
C ASN A 233 -6.53 -38.07 1.87
N PRO A 234 -6.97 -39.31 1.55
CA PRO A 234 -6.19 -40.24 0.74
C PRO A 234 -6.02 -39.70 -0.70
N GLY A 235 -4.80 -39.28 -1.07
CA GLY A 235 -4.47 -38.83 -2.43
C GLY A 235 -3.59 -37.59 -2.56
N CYS A 236 -3.22 -36.93 -1.45
CA CYS A 236 -2.34 -35.76 -1.51
C CYS A 236 -0.87 -36.15 -1.81
N SER A 237 -0.27 -35.53 -2.83
CA SER A 237 1.15 -35.65 -3.15
C SER A 237 1.87 -34.36 -2.78
N TYR A 238 3.02 -34.46 -2.13
CA TYR A 238 3.90 -33.34 -1.80
C TYR A 238 4.90 -33.16 -2.94
N THR A 239 4.92 -31.98 -3.55
CA THR A 239 5.97 -31.59 -4.50
C THR A 239 6.42 -30.19 -4.10
N TYR A 240 7.71 -29.88 -4.16
CA TYR A 240 8.22 -28.52 -3.91
C TYR A 240 7.73 -27.54 -4.99
N VAL A 241 7.23 -26.35 -4.62
CA VAL A 241 6.95 -25.25 -5.57
C VAL A 241 8.21 -24.41 -5.54
N PRO A 242 8.95 -24.34 -6.66
CA PRO A 242 10.03 -23.37 -6.77
C PRO A 242 9.43 -21.98 -6.60
N GLN A 243 10.15 -21.09 -5.92
CA GLN A 243 9.78 -19.69 -5.79
C GLN A 243 9.32 -19.16 -7.16
N GLY A 244 8.04 -18.81 -7.25
CA GLY A 244 7.40 -18.37 -8.47
C GLY A 244 7.79 -16.94 -8.80
N GLU A 245 7.49 -16.51 -10.03
CA GLU A 245 7.49 -15.09 -10.36
C GLU A 245 6.08 -14.53 -10.20
N MET A 246 5.96 -13.27 -9.76
CA MET A 246 4.66 -12.62 -9.68
C MET A 246 4.04 -12.50 -11.09
N PRO A 247 2.79 -12.97 -11.30
CA PRO A 247 2.11 -12.95 -12.59
C PRO A 247 1.80 -11.53 -13.05
N MET A 248 2.14 -11.21 -14.29
CA MET A 248 1.87 -9.92 -14.91
C MET A 248 0.40 -9.82 -15.31
N ILE A 249 -0.42 -9.28 -14.42
CA ILE A 249 -1.82 -9.00 -14.72
C ILE A 249 -1.92 -7.90 -15.78
N ASP A 250 -2.09 -8.30 -17.03
CA ASP A 250 -2.30 -7.44 -18.19
C ASP A 250 -3.74 -7.51 -18.65
N PHE A 251 -4.50 -6.44 -18.44
CA PHE A 251 -5.92 -6.42 -18.78
C PHE A 251 -6.17 -6.09 -20.24
N ASP A 252 -5.54 -5.05 -20.79
CA ASP A 252 -5.96 -4.42 -22.04
C ASP A 252 -4.81 -3.92 -22.93
N SER A 253 -3.57 -4.37 -22.69
CA SER A 253 -2.46 -4.00 -23.58
C SER A 253 -2.61 -4.59 -25.00
N SER A 254 -1.75 -4.14 -25.91
CA SER A 254 -1.63 -4.68 -27.28
C SER A 254 -1.03 -6.08 -27.33
N SER A 255 -0.56 -6.63 -26.21
CA SER A 255 -0.04 -8.00 -26.13
C SER A 255 -1.13 -9.02 -26.49
N PRO A 256 -0.87 -10.00 -27.38
CA PRO A 256 -1.83 -11.09 -27.64
C PRO A 256 -2.25 -11.86 -26.38
N ASN A 257 -1.42 -11.80 -25.33
CA ASN A 257 -1.66 -12.48 -24.05
C ASN A 257 -2.43 -11.63 -23.03
N SER A 258 -2.79 -10.37 -23.33
CA SER A 258 -3.63 -9.55 -22.46
C SER A 258 -5.00 -10.19 -22.27
N TYR A 259 -5.65 -9.99 -21.12
CA TYR A 259 -6.97 -10.56 -20.85
C TYR A 259 -8.01 -10.13 -21.90
N LYS A 260 -7.93 -8.90 -22.40
CA LYS A 260 -8.75 -8.40 -23.50
C LYS A 260 -8.50 -9.16 -24.80
N ASN A 261 -7.24 -9.32 -25.23
CA ASN A 261 -6.95 -10.02 -26.49
C ASN A 261 -7.24 -11.53 -26.41
N ARG A 262 -7.04 -12.14 -25.23
CA ARG A 262 -7.47 -13.52 -24.97
C ARG A 262 -8.99 -13.66 -25.06
N ALA A 263 -9.74 -12.75 -24.44
CA ALA A 263 -11.20 -12.75 -24.53
C ALA A 263 -11.70 -12.54 -25.98
N ILE A 264 -11.06 -11.66 -26.74
CA ILE A 264 -11.35 -11.46 -28.18
C ILE A 264 -11.12 -12.77 -28.95
N SER A 265 -9.96 -13.42 -28.75
CA SER A 265 -9.63 -14.69 -29.41
C SER A 265 -10.62 -15.82 -29.10
N GLN A 266 -11.30 -15.74 -27.95
CA GLN A 266 -12.28 -16.71 -27.48
C GLN A 266 -13.73 -16.30 -27.75
N ASN A 267 -13.96 -15.23 -28.52
CA ASN A 267 -15.28 -14.64 -28.78
C ASN A 267 -16.07 -14.32 -27.49
N GLN A 268 -15.37 -13.89 -26.44
CA GLN A 268 -15.89 -13.56 -25.11
C GLN A 268 -15.56 -12.12 -24.70
N TYR A 269 -15.45 -11.25 -25.71
CA TYR A 269 -15.26 -9.81 -25.55
C TYR A 269 -16.56 -9.07 -25.86
N TYR A 270 -17.05 -8.30 -24.89
CA TYR A 270 -18.32 -7.60 -24.97
C TYR A 270 -18.11 -6.11 -24.72
N THR A 271 -18.54 -5.28 -25.67
CA THR A 271 -18.27 -3.83 -25.65
C THR A 271 -19.25 -3.02 -24.80
N SER A 272 -20.30 -3.66 -24.28
CA SER A 272 -21.28 -3.03 -23.38
C SER A 272 -22.14 -4.09 -22.68
N GLU A 273 -22.87 -3.68 -21.64
CA GLU A 273 -23.88 -4.51 -20.96
C GLU A 273 -24.96 -5.03 -21.92
N ALA A 274 -25.46 -4.19 -22.83
CA ALA A 274 -26.46 -4.60 -23.82
C ALA A 274 -25.91 -5.64 -24.81
N ASN A 275 -24.65 -5.45 -25.24
CA ASN A 275 -23.94 -6.38 -26.09
C ASN A 275 -23.69 -7.72 -25.38
N PHE A 276 -23.31 -7.66 -24.11
CA PHE A 276 -23.16 -8.85 -23.27
C PHE A 276 -24.46 -9.65 -23.23
N TYR A 277 -25.59 -9.05 -22.88
CA TYR A 277 -26.85 -9.79 -22.77
C TYR A 277 -27.39 -10.31 -24.11
N SER A 278 -27.25 -9.54 -25.19
CA SER A 278 -27.75 -9.95 -26.51
C SER A 278 -26.92 -11.09 -27.11
N GLN A 279 -25.60 -11.02 -27.01
CA GLN A 279 -24.71 -12.04 -27.57
C GLN A 279 -24.59 -13.30 -26.72
N THR A 280 -24.80 -13.19 -25.40
CA THR A 280 -24.77 -14.36 -24.52
C THR A 280 -26.12 -15.09 -24.42
N SER A 281 -27.19 -14.45 -24.89
CA SER A 281 -28.59 -14.88 -24.67
C SER A 281 -28.92 -15.04 -23.18
N PHE A 282 -28.26 -14.27 -22.32
CA PHE A 282 -28.37 -14.40 -20.87
C PHE A 282 -29.60 -13.68 -20.31
N GLY A 283 -30.76 -14.31 -20.52
CA GLY A 283 -32.07 -13.86 -20.05
C GLY A 283 -32.36 -14.15 -18.57
N THR A 284 -33.48 -13.63 -18.08
CA THR A 284 -33.99 -13.89 -16.71
C THR A 284 -34.15 -15.40 -16.46
N GLY A 285 -33.68 -15.88 -15.30
CA GLY A 285 -33.73 -17.32 -14.94
C GLY A 285 -32.79 -18.24 -15.74
N GLN A 286 -31.98 -17.69 -16.66
CA GLN A 286 -30.99 -18.46 -17.39
C GLN A 286 -29.70 -18.61 -16.56
N THR A 287 -29.00 -19.71 -16.79
CA THR A 287 -27.61 -19.90 -16.35
C THR A 287 -26.71 -19.83 -17.56
N LYS A 288 -25.74 -18.91 -17.57
CA LYS A 288 -24.74 -18.84 -18.62
C LYS A 288 -23.41 -19.34 -18.10
N THR A 289 -22.84 -20.29 -18.82
CA THR A 289 -21.51 -20.83 -18.53
C THR A 289 -20.49 -20.28 -19.51
N PHE A 290 -19.42 -19.69 -18.99
CA PHE A 290 -18.30 -19.18 -19.79
C PHE A 290 -17.08 -20.11 -19.70
N ASN A 291 -16.35 -20.21 -20.80
CA ASN A 291 -15.14 -21.01 -20.95
C ASN A 291 -14.02 -20.10 -21.52
N GLY A 292 -13.28 -19.41 -20.68
CA GLY A 292 -12.10 -18.67 -21.05
C GLY A 292 -11.93 -17.42 -20.20
N VAL A 293 -11.31 -16.41 -20.77
CA VAL A 293 -11.34 -15.06 -20.21
C VAL A 293 -12.57 -14.38 -20.77
N VAL A 294 -13.42 -13.83 -19.90
CA VAL A 294 -14.54 -12.98 -20.29
C VAL A 294 -14.14 -11.53 -20.02
N TYR A 295 -14.25 -10.69 -21.03
CA TYR A 295 -13.94 -9.26 -20.90
C TYR A 295 -15.16 -8.43 -21.28
N VAL A 296 -15.66 -7.62 -20.34
CA VAL A 296 -16.78 -6.72 -20.57
C VAL A 296 -16.31 -5.28 -20.37
N GLU A 297 -16.46 -4.46 -21.41
CA GLU A 297 -16.24 -3.02 -21.32
C GLU A 297 -17.43 -2.35 -20.64
N GLY A 298 -17.13 -1.55 -19.62
CA GLY A 298 -18.13 -0.89 -18.80
C GLY A 298 -18.75 -1.79 -17.72
N GLY A 299 -19.56 -1.17 -16.87
CA GLY A 299 -20.23 -1.88 -15.78
C GLY A 299 -21.30 -2.84 -16.29
N ILE A 300 -21.45 -3.97 -15.61
CA ILE A 300 -22.50 -4.96 -15.84
C ILE A 300 -23.37 -5.10 -14.59
N THR A 301 -24.69 -5.14 -14.76
CA THR A 301 -25.63 -5.29 -13.65
C THR A 301 -26.42 -6.58 -13.77
N ILE A 302 -26.05 -7.61 -13.01
CA ILE A 302 -26.77 -8.88 -12.99
C ILE A 302 -28.04 -8.74 -12.13
N LYS A 303 -29.22 -8.88 -12.75
CA LYS A 303 -30.55 -8.77 -12.11
C LYS A 303 -31.41 -10.01 -12.39
N ASN A 304 -32.48 -10.17 -11.60
CA ASN A 304 -33.60 -11.11 -11.87
C ASN A 304 -33.20 -12.60 -11.93
N ASN A 305 -32.69 -13.18 -10.83
CA ASN A 305 -32.36 -14.61 -10.72
C ASN A 305 -31.47 -15.16 -11.85
N ARG A 306 -30.63 -14.31 -12.43
CA ARG A 306 -29.63 -14.69 -13.42
C ARG A 306 -28.40 -15.26 -12.72
N THR A 307 -27.92 -16.40 -13.18
CA THR A 307 -26.74 -17.07 -12.59
C THR A 307 -25.61 -17.11 -13.62
N LEU A 308 -24.50 -16.43 -13.32
CA LEU A 308 -23.26 -16.61 -14.06
C LEU A 308 -22.53 -17.82 -13.48
N LYS A 309 -22.27 -18.82 -14.30
CA LYS A 309 -21.34 -19.90 -13.97
C LYS A 309 -20.08 -19.71 -14.80
N SER A 310 -18.94 -19.89 -14.18
CA SER A 310 -17.69 -20.07 -14.89
C SER A 310 -17.36 -21.55 -14.81
N ASN A 311 -16.94 -22.14 -15.93
CA ASN A 311 -16.32 -23.46 -15.95
C ASN A 311 -14.79 -23.35 -15.81
N LEU A 312 -14.29 -22.25 -15.23
CA LEU A 312 -12.93 -21.80 -15.48
C LEU A 312 -11.97 -21.93 -14.33
N LYS A 313 -10.81 -22.46 -14.75
CA LYS A 313 -9.43 -22.29 -14.29
C LYS A 313 -8.91 -20.85 -14.21
N TYR A 314 -9.72 -19.82 -14.49
CA TYR A 314 -9.24 -18.44 -14.66
C TYR A 314 -10.18 -17.37 -14.09
N GLU A 315 -9.54 -16.28 -13.67
CA GLU A 315 -10.02 -15.11 -12.92
C GLU A 315 -11.07 -14.28 -13.69
N TRP A 316 -12.06 -13.74 -12.97
CA TRP A 316 -13.02 -12.77 -13.49
C TRP A 316 -12.52 -11.35 -13.22
N SER A 317 -12.27 -10.56 -14.27
CA SER A 317 -12.03 -9.13 -14.12
C SER A 317 -13.28 -8.35 -14.48
N PHE A 318 -13.90 -7.72 -13.47
CA PHE A 318 -15.01 -6.78 -13.68
C PHE A 318 -14.47 -5.35 -13.67
N SER A 319 -14.48 -4.69 -14.82
CA SER A 319 -14.30 -3.24 -14.86
C SER A 319 -15.62 -2.57 -14.42
N ASN A 320 -15.64 -2.01 -13.21
CA ASN A 320 -16.79 -1.37 -12.52
C ASN A 320 -17.82 -2.29 -11.83
N ILE A 321 -17.41 -2.88 -10.70
CA ILE A 321 -18.33 -2.94 -9.54
C ILE A 321 -18.25 -1.57 -8.86
N ARG A 322 -19.37 -0.83 -8.79
CA ARG A 322 -19.46 0.37 -7.93
C ARG A 322 -19.45 -0.07 -6.47
N LEU A 323 -18.26 -0.35 -5.94
CA LEU A 323 -17.96 -0.21 -4.52
C LEU A 323 -17.48 1.22 -4.31
N ASN A 324 -18.22 1.98 -3.50
CA ASN A 324 -17.87 3.35 -3.16
C ASN A 324 -16.47 3.39 -2.51
N ARG A 325 -15.55 4.12 -3.16
CA ARG A 325 -14.24 4.60 -2.70
C ARG A 325 -13.18 3.54 -2.38
N SER A 326 -12.02 3.63 -3.04
CA SER A 326 -10.69 3.83 -2.42
C SER A 326 -9.57 3.25 -3.29
N TRP A 327 -8.56 4.08 -3.57
CA TRP A 327 -7.21 3.62 -3.89
C TRP A 327 -6.60 2.97 -2.64
N ARG A 328 -5.81 1.90 -2.77
CA ARG A 328 -5.13 1.26 -1.64
C ARG A 328 -3.62 1.37 -1.81
N PHE A 329 -2.99 2.21 -0.99
CA PHE A 329 -1.54 2.23 -0.82
C PHE A 329 -1.17 1.28 0.32
N THR A 330 -0.18 0.42 0.08
CA THR A 330 0.31 -0.56 1.04
C THR A 330 1.10 0.12 2.16
N LYS A 331 0.86 -0.35 3.39
CA LYS A 331 1.50 -0.11 4.69
C LYS A 331 2.67 0.90 4.72
N ARG A 332 2.42 2.11 5.28
CA ARG A 332 3.47 3.09 5.61
C ARG A 332 3.94 2.89 7.05
N HIS A 333 5.20 2.51 7.25
CA HIS A 333 5.81 2.55 8.59
C HIS A 333 6.44 3.91 8.84
N PHE A 334 5.77 4.74 9.65
CA PHE A 334 6.33 5.99 10.15
C PHE A 334 7.12 5.71 11.43
N LYS A 335 8.44 5.85 11.38
CA LYS A 335 9.28 5.86 12.58
C LYS A 335 9.72 7.30 12.84
N HIS A 336 9.02 7.98 13.76
CA HIS A 336 9.41 9.30 14.22
C HIS A 336 10.56 9.14 15.23
N LYS A 337 11.80 9.42 14.82
CA LYS A 337 12.89 9.65 15.79
C LYS A 337 12.93 11.15 16.08
N SER A 338 12.52 11.54 17.28
CA SER A 338 12.90 12.84 17.86
C SER A 338 14.34 12.71 18.35
N SER A 339 15.25 13.45 17.73
CA SER A 339 16.55 13.79 18.31
C SER A 339 16.43 15.10 19.05
#